data_AF-A0A7S3U6L6-F1
#
_entry.id   AF-A0A7S3U6L6-F1
#
_cell.length_a   1.000
_cell.length_b   1.000
_cell.length_c   1.000
_cell.angle_alpha   90.00
_cell.angle_beta   90.00
_cell.angle_gamma   90.00
#
_symmetry.space_group_name_H-M   'P 1'
#
loop_
_entity.id
_entity.type
_entity.pdbx_description
1 polymer ?
#
loop_
_entity_poly.entity_id
_entity_poly.type
_entity_poly.pdbx_seq_one_letter_code
_entity_poly.pdbx_strand_id
1 'polypeptide(L)'
;APKKPEDSAQSVAYAFSDPNNSFMRDKYRNPWGHVRPGRFLEDLDALAGTVAFEHCRSMNPSDKPLHIVTASVDRIKYMHRPTLKDDLVLSGRVTWVGRSSMEIQ
;
A
#
# COMPACT_ATOMS: atom_id res chain seq x y z
N ALA A 1 -4.76 -14.52 -20.37
CA ALA A 1 -3.43 -14.98 -19.86
C ALA A 1 -3.27 -14.47 -18.43
N PRO A 2 -2.55 -15.17 -17.54
CA PRO A 2 -2.24 -14.64 -16.21
C PRO A 2 -1.47 -13.32 -16.35
N LYS A 3 -1.86 -12.30 -15.58
CA LYS A 3 -1.18 -10.99 -15.60
C LYS A 3 0.19 -11.12 -14.95
N LYS A 4 1.16 -10.34 -15.43
CA LYS A 4 2.46 -10.28 -14.76
C LYS A 4 2.33 -9.45 -13.49
N PRO A 5 3.09 -9.75 -12.43
CA PRO A 5 3.07 -8.93 -11.23
C PRO A 5 3.37 -7.45 -11.46
N GLU A 6 4.26 -7.16 -12.40
CA GLU A 6 4.67 -5.81 -12.83
C GLU A 6 3.49 -4.99 -13.35
N ASP A 7 2.53 -5.63 -14.02
CA ASP A 7 1.34 -4.96 -14.59
C ASP A 7 0.40 -4.41 -13.49
N SER A 8 0.58 -4.86 -12.25
CA SER A 8 -0.23 -4.49 -11.09
C SER A 8 0.55 -3.79 -9.98
N ALA A 9 1.86 -3.56 -10.17
CA ALA A 9 2.68 -2.89 -9.18
C ALA A 9 2.21 -1.45 -8.96
N GLN A 10 2.13 -1.02 -7.71
CA GLN A 10 1.67 0.32 -7.32
C GLN A 10 2.71 1.01 -6.46
N SER A 11 2.74 2.33 -6.55
CA SER A 11 3.59 3.17 -5.70
C SER A 11 2.88 4.48 -5.39
N VAL A 12 3.03 4.94 -4.15
CA VAL A 12 2.48 6.22 -3.68
C VAL A 12 3.60 6.99 -2.98
N ALA A 13 3.77 8.25 -3.38
CA ALA A 13 4.74 9.16 -2.79
C ALA A 13 4.07 10.15 -1.84
N TYR A 14 4.69 10.36 -0.69
CA TYR A 14 4.28 11.31 0.33
C TYR A 14 5.38 12.37 0.46
N ALA A 15 5.08 13.57 -0.04
CA ALA A 15 5.98 14.71 0.00
C ALA A 15 5.97 15.38 1.39
N PHE A 16 6.51 14.69 2.41
CA PHE A 16 6.58 15.22 3.78
C PHE A 16 7.63 16.33 3.94
N SER A 17 8.62 16.38 3.05
CA SER A 17 9.65 17.42 3.05
C SER A 17 9.14 18.76 2.51
N ASP A 18 8.04 18.76 1.72
CA ASP A 18 7.47 19.98 1.15
C ASP A 18 6.92 20.91 2.25
N PRO A 19 7.47 22.13 2.40
CA PRO A 19 7.02 23.09 3.41
C PRO A 19 5.58 23.57 3.17
N ASN A 20 5.05 23.47 1.95
CA ASN A 20 3.68 23.86 1.61
C ASN A 20 2.64 22.78 1.98
N ASN A 21 3.09 21.59 2.40
CA ASN A 21 2.24 20.44 2.70
C ASN A 21 2.13 20.15 4.21
N SER A 22 1.87 21.20 5.00
CA SER A 22 1.72 21.09 6.46
C SER A 22 0.57 20.16 6.86
N PHE A 23 -0.53 20.17 6.11
CA PHE A 23 -1.69 19.32 6.36
C PHE A 23 -1.35 17.82 6.35
N MET A 24 -0.57 17.35 5.38
CA MET A 24 -0.14 15.94 5.36
C MET A 24 0.77 15.64 6.55
N ARG A 25 1.70 16.53 6.89
CA ARG A 25 2.58 16.27 8.05
C ARG A 25 1.77 16.15 9.34
N ASP A 26 0.77 17.00 9.55
CA ASP A 26 -0.06 16.97 10.76
C ASP A 26 -0.90 15.69 10.84
N LYS A 27 -1.45 15.23 9.72
CA LYS A 27 -2.22 13.97 9.64
C LYS A 27 -1.38 12.76 10.04
N TYR A 28 -0.10 12.74 9.67
CA TYR A 28 0.79 11.59 9.91
C TYR A 28 1.64 11.76 11.18
N ARG A 29 1.69 12.94 11.79
CA ARG A 29 2.52 13.25 12.96
C ARG A 29 1.89 12.77 14.26
N ASN A 30 2.64 11.99 15.03
CA ASN A 30 2.32 11.66 16.42
C ASN A 30 2.84 12.75 17.40
N PRO A 31 2.45 12.73 18.68
CA PRO A 31 2.87 13.74 19.66
C PRO A 31 4.40 13.89 19.84
N TRP A 32 5.18 12.89 19.45
CA TRP A 32 6.65 12.90 19.51
C TRP A 32 7.32 13.31 18.18
N GLY A 33 6.56 13.75 17.18
CA GLY A 33 7.09 14.20 15.89
C GLY A 33 7.42 13.10 14.88
N HIS A 34 7.07 11.83 15.17
CA HIS A 34 7.26 10.70 14.26
C HIS A 34 5.98 10.35 13.51
N VAL A 35 6.08 9.46 12.52
CA VAL A 35 4.91 8.91 11.83
C VAL A 35 4.04 8.10 12.80
N ARG A 36 2.72 8.29 12.74
CA ARG A 36 1.71 7.48 13.45
C ARG A 36 1.71 6.06 12.86
N PRO A 37 2.04 5.01 13.65
CA PRO A 37 2.08 3.66 13.11
C PRO A 37 0.74 3.18 12.54
N GLY A 38 -0.38 3.47 13.22
CA GLY A 38 -1.71 3.08 12.72
C GLY A 38 -2.02 3.67 11.34
N ARG A 39 -1.73 4.96 11.14
CA ARG A 39 -1.93 5.63 9.85
C ARG A 39 -1.05 5.05 8.74
N PHE A 40 0.18 4.68 9.08
CA PHE A 40 1.09 4.02 8.14
C PHE A 40 0.61 2.63 7.76
N LEU A 41 0.11 1.84 8.72
CA LEU A 41 -0.45 0.51 8.46
C LEU A 41 -1.75 0.56 7.65
N GLU A 42 -2.61 1.55 7.89
CA GLU A 42 -3.80 1.81 7.06
C GLU A 42 -3.43 2.04 5.59
N ASP A 43 -2.40 2.85 5.33
CA ASP A 43 -1.97 3.14 3.96
C ASP A 43 -1.29 1.94 3.30
N LEU A 44 -0.56 1.12 4.06
CA LEU A 44 -0.01 -0.16 3.57
C LEU A 44 -1.11 -1.14 3.16
N ASP A 45 -2.16 -1.29 3.99
CA ASP A 45 -3.30 -2.16 3.70
C ASP A 45 -4.07 -1.67 2.45
N ALA A 46 -4.30 -0.35 2.35
CA ALA A 46 -4.94 0.24 1.18
C ALA A 46 -4.12 0.05 -0.11
N LEU A 47 -2.79 0.19 -0.03
CA LEU A 47 -1.90 -0.06 -1.16
C LEU A 47 -1.96 -1.54 -1.59
N ALA A 48 -1.87 -2.47 -0.64
CA ALA A 48 -1.97 -3.89 -0.92
C ALA A 48 -3.32 -4.26 -1.54
N GLY A 49 -4.43 -3.73 -1.02
CA GLY A 49 -5.76 -3.89 -1.60
C GLY A 49 -5.85 -3.36 -3.04
N THR A 50 -5.20 -2.23 -3.33
CA THR A 50 -5.15 -1.64 -4.67
C THR A 50 -4.35 -2.52 -5.64
N VAL A 51 -3.17 -2.99 -5.24
CA VAL A 51 -2.36 -3.94 -6.03
C VAL A 51 -3.16 -5.21 -6.32
N ALA A 52 -3.82 -5.77 -5.30
CA ALA A 52 -4.63 -6.97 -5.44
C ALA A 52 -5.80 -6.76 -6.42
N PHE A 53 -6.50 -5.63 -6.28
CA PHE A 53 -7.62 -5.27 -7.14
C PHE A 53 -7.17 -5.13 -8.59
N GLU A 54 -6.09 -4.39 -8.83
CA GLU A 54 -5.53 -4.17 -10.17
C GLU A 54 -5.03 -5.48 -10.81
N HIS A 55 -4.47 -6.38 -10.02
CA HIS A 55 -4.07 -7.70 -10.50
C HIS A 55 -5.28 -8.54 -10.91
N CYS A 56 -6.33 -8.57 -10.09
CA CYS A 56 -7.50 -9.43 -10.30
C CYS A 56 -8.59 -8.82 -11.21
N ARG A 57 -8.61 -7.50 -11.42
CA ARG A 57 -9.67 -6.86 -12.21
C ARG A 57 -9.70 -7.40 -13.63
N SER A 58 -10.90 -7.68 -14.12
CA SER A 58 -11.13 -8.04 -15.51
C SER A 58 -11.68 -6.84 -16.27
N MET A 59 -11.36 -6.73 -17.56
CA MET A 59 -11.96 -5.72 -18.44
C MET A 59 -13.32 -6.15 -18.99
N ASN A 60 -13.78 -7.37 -18.68
CA ASN A 60 -15.07 -7.87 -19.13
C ASN A 60 -16.20 -7.32 -18.23
N PRO A 61 -17.14 -6.52 -18.77
CA PRO A 61 -18.25 -5.95 -17.99
C PRO A 61 -19.24 -6.99 -17.45
N SER A 62 -19.22 -8.22 -17.98
CA SER A 62 -20.08 -9.32 -17.52
C SER A 62 -19.52 -10.08 -16.33
N ASP A 63 -18.30 -9.79 -15.90
CA ASP A 63 -17.69 -10.48 -14.77
C ASP A 63 -18.31 -10.00 -13.45
N LYS A 64 -18.38 -10.91 -12.48
CA LYS A 64 -18.92 -10.59 -11.15
C LYS A 64 -18.07 -9.51 -10.47
N PRO A 65 -18.68 -8.67 -9.61
CA PRO A 65 -17.94 -7.74 -8.78
C PRO A 65 -16.82 -8.44 -8.00
N LEU A 66 -15.64 -7.83 -8.03
CA LEU A 66 -14.47 -8.37 -7.37
C LEU A 66 -14.52 -8.02 -5.88
N HIS A 67 -14.47 -9.05 -5.03
CA HIS A 67 -14.39 -8.90 -3.59
C HIS A 67 -13.01 -9.36 -3.12
N ILE A 68 -12.22 -8.42 -2.62
CA ILE A 68 -10.90 -8.69 -2.05
C ILE A 68 -10.92 -8.32 -0.58
N VAL A 69 -10.25 -9.14 0.21
CA VAL A 69 -10.07 -8.94 1.64
C VAL A 69 -8.61 -9.19 2.00
N THR A 70 -8.12 -8.49 3.02
CA THR A 70 -6.83 -8.81 3.64
C THR A 70 -7.03 -9.99 4.57
N ALA A 71 -6.50 -11.15 4.20
CA ALA A 71 -6.63 -12.38 4.98
C ALA A 71 -5.67 -12.44 6.17
N SER A 72 -4.41 -12.04 5.97
CA SER A 72 -3.37 -12.02 7.00
C SER A 72 -2.28 -11.01 6.65
N VAL A 73 -1.48 -10.66 7.66
CA VAL A 73 -0.19 -9.97 7.50
C VAL A 73 0.87 -10.83 8.17
N ASP A 74 1.82 -11.34 7.40
CA ASP A 74 2.77 -12.34 7.90
C ASP A 74 3.85 -11.72 8.80
N ARG A 75 4.48 -10.64 8.32
CA ARG A 75 5.55 -9.95 9.07
C ARG A 75 5.68 -8.49 8.69
N ILE A 76 5.77 -7.63 9.71
CA ILE A 76 6.17 -6.23 9.56
C ILE A 76 7.55 -6.07 10.20
N LYS A 77 8.52 -5.55 9.44
CA LYS A 77 9.89 -5.28 9.92
C LYS A 77 10.24 -3.81 9.71
N TYR A 78 10.50 -3.09 10.80
CA TYR A 78 11.05 -1.75 10.74
C TYR A 78 12.58 -1.81 10.62
N MET A 79 13.12 -1.35 9.49
CA MET A 79 14.57 -1.17 9.34
C MET A 79 15.05 0.13 10.02
N HIS A 80 14.21 1.16 9.96
CA HIS A 80 14.38 2.44 10.63
C HIS A 80 13.00 2.99 11.00
N ARG A 81 12.95 3.92 11.97
CA ARG A 81 11.69 4.61 12.29
C ARG A 81 11.38 5.61 11.16
N PRO A 82 10.19 5.59 10.55
CA PRO A 82 9.81 6.58 9.56
C PRO A 82 9.79 7.99 10.17
N THR A 83 10.38 8.96 9.49
CA THR A 83 10.38 10.36 9.88
C THR A 83 9.46 11.17 8.98
N LEU A 84 9.05 12.35 9.43
CA LEU A 84 8.32 13.32 8.61
C LEU A 84 9.24 14.43 8.08
N LYS A 85 10.56 14.23 8.12
CA LYS A 85 11.55 15.15 7.57
C LYS A 85 11.86 14.84 6.12
N ASP A 86 11.81 13.56 5.79
CA ASP A 86 12.12 13.01 4.48
C ASP A 86 10.82 12.54 3.80
N ASP A 87 10.83 12.57 2.47
CA ASP A 87 9.73 12.01 1.71
C ASP A 87 9.67 10.50 1.88
N LEU A 88 8.45 9.96 1.85
CA LEU A 88 8.19 8.54 1.99
C LEU A 88 7.59 8.02 0.68
N VAL A 89 8.07 6.88 0.21
CA VAL A 89 7.46 6.15 -0.90
C VAL A 89 7.01 4.79 -0.38
N LEU A 90 5.72 4.49 -0.55
CA LEU A 90 5.17 3.16 -0.36
C LEU A 90 5.05 2.50 -1.72
N SER A 91 5.61 1.30 -1.87
CA SER A 91 5.50 0.52 -3.09
C SER A 91 5.08 -0.89 -2.75
N GLY A 92 4.23 -1.49 -3.58
CA GLY A 92 3.79 -2.87 -3.42
C GLY A 92 3.66 -3.58 -4.76
N ARG A 93 3.95 -4.87 -4.78
CA ARG A 93 3.74 -5.73 -5.96
C ARG A 93 3.29 -7.12 -5.53
N VAL A 94 2.64 -7.82 -6.45
CA VAL A 94 2.37 -9.26 -6.27
C VAL A 94 3.71 -10.03 -6.31
N THR A 95 3.91 -10.97 -5.41
CA THR A 95 5.07 -11.86 -5.39
C THR A 95 4.68 -13.30 -5.71
N TRP A 96 3.46 -13.68 -5.35
CA TRP A 96 2.93 -15.01 -5.59
C TRP A 96 1.40 -14.98 -5.78
N VAL A 97 0.88 -15.89 -6.61
CA VAL A 97 -0.55 -16.04 -6.88
C VAL A 97 -0.93 -17.50 -6.72
N GLY A 98 -1.92 -17.75 -5.88
CA GLY A 98 -2.54 -19.05 -5.67
C GLY A 98 -3.83 -19.21 -6.46
N ARG A 99 -4.71 -20.09 -5.99
CA ARG A 99 -6.01 -20.31 -6.62
C ARG A 99 -7.02 -19.19 -6.32
N SER A 100 -7.05 -18.73 -5.08
CA SER A 100 -7.97 -17.69 -4.57
C SER A 100 -7.30 -16.77 -3.56
N SER A 101 -5.97 -16.78 -3.53
CA SER A 101 -5.13 -16.00 -2.63
C SER A 101 -3.93 -15.46 -3.39
N MET A 102 -3.30 -14.44 -2.85
CA MET A 102 -2.08 -13.85 -3.38
C MET A 102 -1.24 -13.27 -2.26
N GLU A 103 0.06 -13.18 -2.52
CA GLU A 103 1.04 -12.54 -1.65
C GLU A 103 1.47 -11.22 -2.28
N ILE A 104 1.56 -10.17 -1.45
CA ILE A 104 1.95 -8.82 -1.85
C ILE A 104 3.05 -8.35 -0.90
N GLN A 105 4.10 -7.77 -1.48
CA GLN A 105 5.26 -7.23 -0.77
C GLN A 105 5.57 -5.80 -1.21
#